data_AF-A0A965B5M7-F1
#
_entry.id   AF-A0A965B5M7-F1
#
_cell.length_a   1.000
_cell.length_b   1.000
_cell.length_c   1.000
_cell.angle_alpha   90.00
_cell.angle_beta   90.00
_cell.angle_gamma   90.00
#
_symmetry.space_group_name_H-M   'P 1'
#
loop_
_entity.id
_entity.type
_entity.pdbx_description
1 polymer ?
#
loop_
_entity_poly.entity_id
_entity_poly.type
_entity_poly.pdbx_seq_one_letter_code
_entity_poly.pdbx_strand_id
1 'polypeptide(L)' 'MLSCHNVEKKRGQLDLTSREAALKGGENGPALKPGKAADSPLIKSLVPGADP' A
#
# COMPACT_ATOMS: atom_id res chain seq x y z
N MET A 1 1.64 -7.87 -1.31
CA MET A 1 0.49 -8.49 -2.01
C MET A 1 -0.61 -8.87 -1.03
N LEU A 2 -1.82 -9.16 -1.52
CA LEU A 2 -3.00 -9.49 -0.71
C LEU A 2 -2.79 -10.69 0.23
N SER A 3 -1.91 -11.64 -0.14
CA SER A 3 -1.48 -12.74 0.72
C SER A 3 -0.84 -12.30 2.05
N CYS A 4 -0.32 -11.07 2.12
CA CYS A 4 0.37 -10.50 3.28
C CYS A 4 -0.18 -9.14 3.76
N HIS A 5 -1.12 -8.54 3.02
CA HIS A 5 -1.74 -7.24 3.33
C HIS A 5 -3.25 -7.35 3.14
N ASN A 6 -3.90 -8.06 4.06
CA ASN A 6 -5.33 -8.26 4.15
C ASN A 6 -5.79 -8.12 5.60
N VAL A 7 -7.10 -8.20 5.86
CA VAL A 7 -7.69 -8.00 7.20
C VAL A 7 -7.06 -8.89 8.28
N GLU A 8 -6.72 -10.14 7.96
CA GLU A 8 -6.21 -11.14 8.90
C GLU A 8 -4.67 -11.11 9.01
N LYS A 9 -3.98 -10.72 7.94
CA LYS A 9 -2.53 -10.65 7.82
C LYS A 9 -2.16 -9.25 7.38
N LYS A 10 -2.00 -8.35 8.35
CA LYS A 10 -1.61 -6.93 8.14
C LYS A 10 -0.14 -6.70 8.50
N ARG A 11 0.80 -7.28 7.74
CA ARG A 11 2.20 -6.85 7.90
C ARG A 11 2.29 -5.35 7.63
N GLY A 12 2.93 -4.58 8.52
CA GLY A 12 2.96 -3.13 8.39
C GLY A 12 1.61 -2.45 8.66
N GLN A 13 0.65 -3.13 9.29
CA GLN A 13 -0.77 -2.73 9.46
C GLN A 13 -1.51 -2.36 8.16
N LEU A 14 -0.98 -2.74 6.99
CA LEU A 14 -1.52 -2.38 5.68
C LEU A 14 -2.53 -3.43 5.19
N ASP A 15 -3.67 -2.94 4.70
CA ASP A 15 -4.75 -3.73 4.10
C ASP A 15 -5.07 -3.20 2.71
N LEU A 16 -4.95 -4.08 1.71
CA LEU A 16 -5.17 -3.77 0.29
C LEU A 16 -6.47 -4.40 -0.27
N THR A 17 -7.35 -4.92 0.60
CA THR A 17 -8.62 -5.55 0.20
C THR A 17 -9.69 -4.55 -0.24
N SER A 18 -9.56 -3.27 0.14
CA SER A 18 -10.47 -2.20 -0.25
C SER A 18 -9.71 -0.91 -0.59
N ARG A 19 -10.35 -0.06 -1.40
CA ARG A 19 -9.79 1.24 -1.76
C ARG A 19 -9.65 2.14 -0.54
N GLU A 20 -10.63 2.10 0.36
CA GLU A 20 -10.68 2.88 1.59
C GLU A 20 -9.51 2.48 2.51
N ALA A 21 -9.25 1.19 2.66
CA ALA A 21 -8.13 0.69 3.45
C ALA A 21 -6.77 1.06 2.82
N ALA A 22 -6.63 0.96 1.50
CA ALA A 22 -5.40 1.36 0.82
C ALA A 22 -5.12 2.87 0.93
N LEU A 23 -6.17 3.70 0.96
CA LEU A 23 -6.05 5.14 1.20
C LEU A 23 -5.72 5.47 2.67
N LYS A 24 -6.27 4.72 3.62
CA LYS A 24 -5.90 4.82 5.04
C LYS A 24 -4.42 4.44 5.24
N GLY A 25 -3.95 3.42 4.54
CA GLY A 25 -2.58 2.93 4.63
C GLY A 25 -2.29 2.11 5.88
N GLY A 26 -1.01 2.03 6.24
CA GLY A 26 -0.51 1.23 7.36
C GLY A 26 0.38 2.04 8.29
N GLU A 27 1.36 1.39 8.92
CA GLU A 27 2.30 2.00 9.89
C GLU A 27 3.11 3.14 9.30
N ASN A 28 3.37 3.09 7.99
CA ASN A 28 4.13 4.12 7.27
C ASN A 28 3.22 5.22 6.67
N GLY A 29 1.94 5.26 7.07
CA GLY A 29 0.94 6.19 6.54
C GLY A 29 0.26 5.69 5.25
N PRO A 30 -0.39 6.60 4.50
CA PRO A 30 -1.19 6.27 3.32
C PRO A 30 -0.40 5.52 2.24
N ALA A 31 -0.93 4.37 1.79
CA ALA A 31 -0.29 3.59 0.72
C ALA A 31 -0.55 4.20 -0.67
N LEU A 32 -1.69 4.90 -0.83
CA LEU A 32 -2.06 5.65 -2.02
C LEU A 32 -2.31 7.12 -1.68
N LYS A 33 -1.76 8.03 -2.50
CA LYS A 33 -1.94 9.49 -2.41
C LYS A 33 -2.75 9.98 -3.61
N PRO A 34 -4.05 10.32 -3.43
CA PRO A 34 -4.88 10.83 -4.52
C PRO A 34 -4.24 12.03 -5.24
N GLY A 35 -4.26 12.02 -6.57
CA GLY A 35 -3.65 13.08 -7.40
C GLY A 35 -2.12 13.10 -7.44
N LYS A 36 -1.44 12.25 -6.64
CA LYS A 36 0.03 12.14 -6.59
C LYS A 36 0.47 10.68 -6.70
N ALA A 37 0.12 10.04 -7.82
CA ALA A 37 0.41 8.62 -8.04
C ALA A 37 1.90 8.29 -7.91
N ALA A 38 2.78 9.12 -8.49
CA ALA A 38 4.23 8.95 -8.41
C ALA A 38 4.80 9.02 -6.98
N ASP A 39 4.10 9.69 -6.05
CA ASP A 39 4.50 9.82 -4.64
C ASP A 39 3.87 8.76 -3.73
N SER A 40 3.04 7.88 -4.29
CA SER A 40 2.33 6.84 -3.56
C SER A 40 3.25 5.65 -3.30
N PRO A 41 3.48 5.25 -2.04
CA PRO A 41 4.35 4.11 -1.71
C PRO A 41 3.98 2.83 -2.45
N LEU A 42 2.67 2.52 -2.54
CA LEU A 42 2.20 1.33 -3.24
C LEU A 42 2.59 1.34 -4.72
N ILE A 43 2.53 2.51 -5.38
CA ILE A 43 2.89 2.63 -6.80
C ILE A 43 4.40 2.48 -6.98
N LYS A 44 5.19 3.09 -6.07
CA LYS A 44 6.66 2.95 -6.08
C LYS A 44 7.12 1.50 -5.91
N SER A 45 6.38 0.67 -5.16
CA SER A 45 6.69 -0.76 -5.01
C SER A 45 6.26 -1.63 -6.20
N LEU A 46 5.47 -1.11 -7.13
CA LEU A 46 4.99 -1.85 -8.31
C LEU A 46 5.80 -1.55 -9.57
N VAL A 47 6.59 -0.46 -9.59
CA VAL A 47 7.40 -0.12 -10.77
C VAL A 47 8.63 -1.04 -10.90
N PRO A 48 9.04 -1.38 -12.12
CA PRO A 48 10.27 -2.15 -12.35
C PRO A 48 11.49 -1.44 -11.75
N GLY A 49 12.35 -2.20 -11.06
CA GLY A 49 13.55 -1.66 -10.43
C GLY A 49 13.34 -1.01 -9.06
N ALA A 50 12.16 -1.17 -8.45
CA ALA A 50 12.01 -0.92 -7.01
C ALA A 50 12.96 -1.86 -6.24
N ASP A 51 13.71 -1.31 -5.28
CA ASP A 51 14.57 -2.11 -4.39
C ASP A 51 13.72 -3.17 -3.66
N PRO A 52 14.20 -4.43 -3.58
CA PRO A 52 13.46 -5.53 -2.96
C PRO A 52 13.23 -5.38 -1.45
#